data_AF-A0A429X371-F1
#
_entry.id   AF-A0A429X371-F1
#
_cell.length_a   1.000
_cell.length_b   1.000
_cell.length_c   1.000
_cell.angle_alpha   90.00
_cell.angle_beta   90.00
_cell.angle_gamma   90.00
#
_symmetry.space_group_name_H-M   'P 1'
#
loop_
_entity.id
_entity.type
_entity.pdbx_description
1 polymer ?
#
loop_
_entity_poly.entity_id
_entity_poly.type
_entity_poly.pdbx_seq_one_letter_code
_entity_poly.pdbx_strand_id
1 'polypeptide(L)' 'MEKTFYIATQAFGWFISISLAVFGVFAFKLKYPFIGILLILIFLASCVVNYLFRKKWKETL' A
#
# COMPACT_ATOMS: atom_id res chain seq x y z
N MET A 1 12.78 19.21 8.38
CA MET A 1 12.22 18.01 9.04
C MET A 1 11.07 17.37 8.25
N GLU A 2 10.26 18.14 7.52
CA GLU A 2 9.11 17.61 6.76
C GLU A 2 9.48 16.64 5.63
N LYS A 3 10.58 16.90 4.90
CA LYS A 3 11.06 16.04 3.80
C LYS A 3 11.38 14.62 4.26
N THR A 4 12.07 14.47 5.40
CA THR A 4 12.42 13.17 5.97
C THR A 4 11.18 12.40 6.42
N PHE A 5 10.21 13.10 7.02
CA PHE A 5 8.95 12.49 7.45
C PHE A 5 8.10 12.02 6.26
N TYR A 6 8.12 12.77 5.16
CA TYR A 6 7.45 12.39 3.91
C TYR A 6 8.05 11.13 3.28
N ILE A 7 9.39 11.07 3.22
CA ILE A 7 10.11 9.90 2.71
C ILE A 7 9.83 8.67 3.58
N ALA A 8 9.83 8.83 4.90
CA ALA A 8 9.51 7.75 5.83
C ALA A 8 8.07 7.26 5.66
N THR A 9 7.09 8.17 5.56
CA THR A 9 5.67 7.84 5.35
C THR A 9 5.46 7.10 4.03
N GLN A 10 6.09 7.56 2.95
CA GLN A 10 5.99 6.92 1.64
C GLN A 10 6.64 5.51 1.67
N ALA A 11 7.80 5.36 2.30
CA ALA A 11 8.47 4.07 2.44
C ALA A 11 7.62 3.07 3.25
N PHE A 12 7.01 3.53 4.35
CA PHE A 12 6.05 2.73 5.12
C PHE A 12 4.81 2.36 4.31
N GLY A 13 4.28 3.29 3.53
CA GLY A 13 3.15 3.04 2.64
C GLY A 13 3.44 1.91 1.65
N TRP A 14 4.62 1.89 1.03
CA TRP A 14 5.04 0.80 0.14
C TRP A 14 5.27 -0.51 0.88
N PHE A 15 5.84 -0.46 2.08
CA PHE A 15 6.02 -1.65 2.92
C PHE A 15 4.69 -2.34 3.25
N ILE A 16 3.65 -1.54 3.56
CA ILE A 16 2.30 -2.04 3.79
C ILE A 16 1.71 -2.67 2.51
N SER A 17 1.87 -2.03 1.36
CA SER A 17 1.39 -2.58 0.07
C SER A 17 2.05 -3.93 -0.24
N ILE A 18 3.35 -4.06 -0.05
CA ILE A 18 4.08 -5.33 -0.27
C ILE A 18 3.57 -6.41 0.68
N SER A 19 3.38 -6.07 1.96
CA SER A 19 2.85 -7.00 2.96
C SER A 19 1.45 -7.50 2.57
N LEU A 20 0.56 -6.61 2.13
CA LEU A 20 -0.79 -6.97 1.65
C LEU A 20 -0.76 -7.89 0.43
N ALA A 21 0.16 -7.67 -0.51
CA ALA A 21 0.31 -8.54 -1.66
C ALA A 21 0.75 -9.96 -1.25
N VAL A 22 1.72 -10.05 -0.32
CA VAL A 22 2.18 -11.34 0.23
C VAL A 22 1.04 -12.04 0.97
N PHE A 23 0.36 -11.37 1.89
CA PHE A 23 -0.79 -11.94 2.61
C PHE A 23 -1.93 -12.34 1.68
N GLY A 24 -2.17 -11.57 0.61
CA GLY A 24 -3.15 -11.92 -0.43
C GLY A 24 -2.82 -13.26 -1.08
N VAL A 25 -1.58 -13.46 -1.52
CA VAL A 25 -1.12 -14.75 -2.10
C VAL A 25 -1.29 -15.91 -1.12
N PHE A 26 -0.93 -15.72 0.16
CA PHE A 26 -1.13 -16.75 1.19
C PHE A 26 -2.61 -17.04 1.46
N ALA A 27 -3.49 -16.03 1.43
CA ALA A 27 -4.93 -16.21 1.61
C ALA A 27 -5.55 -17.08 0.49
N PHE A 28 -5.12 -16.91 -0.76
CA PHE A 28 -5.51 -17.79 -1.86
C PHE A 28 -4.94 -19.20 -1.71
N LYS A 29 -3.68 -19.33 -1.26
CA LYS A 29 -3.04 -20.63 -1.01
C LYS A 29 -3.75 -21.44 0.08
N LEU A 30 -4.28 -20.77 1.10
CA LEU A 30 -5.05 -21.37 2.19
C LEU A 30 -6.54 -21.61 1.86
N LYS A 31 -6.97 -21.36 0.60
CA LYS A 31 -8.35 -21.49 0.14
C LYS A 31 -9.34 -20.59 0.90
N TYR A 32 -8.90 -19.39 1.31
CA TYR A 32 -9.79 -18.33 1.83
C TYR A 32 -10.04 -17.25 0.76
N PRO A 33 -10.91 -17.51 -0.23
CA PRO A 33 -11.09 -16.63 -1.39
C PRO A 33 -11.63 -15.25 -0.99
N PHE A 34 -12.53 -15.18 -0.01
CA PHE A 34 -13.12 -13.90 0.43
C PHE A 34 -12.08 -12.99 1.07
N ILE A 35 -11.21 -13.55 1.93
CA ILE A 35 -10.11 -12.81 2.57
C ILE A 35 -9.10 -12.37 1.51
N GLY A 36 -8.79 -13.23 0.53
CA GLY A 36 -7.91 -12.89 -0.59
C GLY A 36 -8.43 -11.71 -1.41
N ILE A 37 -9.71 -11.72 -1.77
CA ILE A 37 -10.35 -10.60 -2.51
C ILE A 37 -10.33 -9.32 -1.68
N LEU A 38 -10.62 -9.39 -0.38
CA LEU A 38 -10.57 -8.24 0.51
C LEU A 38 -9.15 -7.65 0.56
N LEU A 39 -8.13 -8.50 0.70
CA LEU A 39 -6.72 -8.08 0.71
C LEU A 39 -6.29 -7.44 -0.62
N ILE A 40 -6.78 -7.94 -1.75
CA ILE A 40 -6.56 -7.32 -3.06
C ILE A 40 -7.19 -5.92 -3.14
N LEU A 41 -8.43 -5.75 -2.66
CA LEU A 41 -9.09 -4.44 -2.63
C LEU A 41 -8.31 -3.44 -1.76
N ILE A 42 -7.87 -3.87 -0.58
CA ILE A 42 -7.07 -3.04 0.32
C ILE A 42 -5.71 -2.71 -0.32
N PHE A 43 -5.09 -3.67 -1.03
CA PHE A 43 -3.85 -3.44 -1.78
C PHE A 43 -4.02 -2.37 -2.86
N LEU A 44 -5.10 -2.43 -3.66
CA LEU A 44 -5.40 -1.43 -4.67
C LEU A 44 -5.61 -0.04 -4.04
N ALA A 45 -6.37 0.04 -2.95
CA ALA A 45 -6.57 1.30 -2.22
C ALA A 45 -5.23 1.85 -1.67
N SER A 46 -4.39 0.99 -1.12
CA SER A 46 -3.05 1.34 -0.62
C SER A 46 -2.14 1.88 -1.73
N CYS A 47 -2.15 1.27 -2.92
CA CYS A 47 -1.42 1.76 -4.09
C CYS A 47 -1.92 3.14 -4.54
N VAL A 48 -3.23 3.36 -4.55
CA VAL A 48 -3.84 4.67 -4.89
C VAL A 48 -3.41 5.74 -3.90
N VAL A 49 -3.47 5.46 -2.60
CA VAL A 49 -3.04 6.41 -1.56
C VAL A 49 -1.56 6.74 -1.71
N ASN A 50 -0.70 5.74 -1.89
CA ASN A 50 0.74 5.95 -2.15
C ASN A 50 0.99 6.82 -3.39
N TYR A 51 0.23 6.61 -4.46
CA TYR A 51 0.34 7.40 -5.68
C TYR A 51 -0.12 8.85 -5.48
N LEU A 52 -1.29 9.06 -4.86
CA LEU A 52 -1.81 10.39 -4.55
C LEU A 52 -0.89 11.16 -3.62
N PHE A 53 -0.29 10.49 -2.63
CA PHE A 53 0.67 11.09 -1.71
C PHE A 53 1.91 11.60 -2.46
N ARG A 54 2.43 10.80 -3.40
CA ARG A 54 3.55 11.19 -4.26
C ARG A 54 3.19 12.33 -5.21
N LYS A 55 1.95 12.36 -5.73
CA LYS A 55 1.46 13.45 -6.59
C LYS A 55 1.36 14.77 -5.81
N LYS A 56 0.76 14.74 -4.62
CA LYS A 56 0.61 15.92 -3.75
C LYS A 56 1.97 16.47 -3.30
N TRP A 57 2.95 15.60 -3.07
CA TRP A 57 4.34 16.01 -2.81
C TRP A 57 4.95 16.83 -3.94
N LYS A 58 4.73 16.42 -5.20
CA LYS A 58 5.24 17.14 -6.38
C LYS A 58 4.58 18.50 -6.60
N GLU A 59 3.31 18.65 -6.20
CA GLU A 59 2.58 19.92 -6.32
C GLU A 59 2.92 20.90 -5.19
N THR A 60 3.48 20.41 -4.07
CA THR A 60 3.86 21.23 -2.89
C THR A 60 5.31 21.72 -2.95
N LEU A 61 6.10 21.25 -3.93
CA LEU A 61 7.53 21.52 -4.12
C LEU A 61 7.74 22.56 -5.22
#